data_AF-A0A7Z9UWA1-F1
#
_entry.id   AF-A0A7Z9UWA1-F1
#
_cell.length_a   1.000
_cell.length_b   1.000
_cell.length_c   1.000
_cell.angle_alpha   90.00
_cell.angle_beta   90.00
_cell.angle_gamma   90.00
#
_symmetry.space_group_name_H-M   'P 1'
#
loop_
_entity.id
_entity.type
_entity.pdbx_description
1 polymer ?
#
loop_
_entity_poly.entity_id
_entity_poly.type
_entity_poly.pdbx_seq_one_letter_code
_entity_poly.pdbx_strand_id
1 'polypeptide(L)'
;MKAFKQQGIGFLIRVPKNVGIQIAGRVSKLGDIQMSGYHPSVVYHKTERIVVNLYCVVDVSEDDPMFIVSNCIEGISLYNCYKRRMQIEQGFRDLKSLFGFGALRLTQLTKARLRNLFLFVVISEGVLMLLYQKSGYRWSREFNDGKKQFSLIAVIKTVVADCFATFRLCPFFELPLPEVHILIE
;
A
#
# COMPACT_ATOMS: atom_id res chain seq x y z
N MET A 1 0.75 -0.25 16.73
CA MET A 1 -0.46 -1.05 17.05
C MET A 1 -1.30 -0.41 18.15
N LYS A 2 -0.74 0.02 19.29
CA LYS A 2 -1.49 0.68 20.37
C LYS A 2 -2.26 1.92 19.90
N ALA A 3 -1.59 2.84 19.20
CA ALA A 3 -2.23 4.03 18.64
C ALA A 3 -3.42 3.68 17.73
N PHE A 4 -3.26 2.71 16.82
CA PHE A 4 -4.35 2.23 15.96
C PHE A 4 -5.53 1.69 16.77
N LYS A 5 -5.26 0.86 17.78
CA LYS A 5 -6.31 0.32 18.65
C LYS A 5 -7.03 1.41 19.45
N GLN A 6 -6.30 2.40 19.96
CA GLN A 6 -6.86 3.55 20.69
C GLN A 6 -7.74 4.44 19.79
N GLN A 7 -7.43 4.52 18.50
CA GLN A 7 -8.21 5.27 17.51
C GLN A 7 -9.32 4.44 16.84
N GLY A 8 -9.55 3.19 17.27
CA GLY A 8 -10.55 2.32 16.67
C GLY A 8 -10.22 1.85 15.24
N ILE A 9 -8.96 1.94 14.83
CA ILE A 9 -8.51 1.56 13.49
C ILE A 9 -8.24 0.06 13.43
N GLY A 10 -8.89 -0.62 12.49
CA GLY A 10 -8.61 -2.00 12.13
C GLY A 10 -7.26 -2.13 11.43
N PHE A 11 -6.45 -3.11 11.82
CA PHE A 11 -5.13 -3.33 11.24
C PHE A 11 -4.85 -4.82 10.97
N LEU A 12 -3.95 -5.05 10.04
CA LEU A 12 -3.37 -6.35 9.74
C LEU A 12 -1.90 -6.15 9.39
N ILE A 13 -1.00 -6.74 10.17
CA ILE A 13 0.44 -6.41 10.15
C ILE A 13 1.27 -7.70 10.27
N ARG A 14 2.30 -7.85 9.45
CA ARG A 14 3.34 -8.88 9.65
C ARG A 14 4.29 -8.44 10.76
N VAL A 15 4.59 -9.35 11.67
CA VAL A 15 5.41 -9.09 12.86
C VAL A 15 6.68 -9.95 12.88
N PRO A 16 7.77 -9.45 13.48
CA PRO A 16 9.04 -10.18 13.49
C PRO A 16 9.05 -11.31 14.54
N LYS A 17 9.84 -12.35 14.28
CA LYS A 17 9.94 -13.56 15.13
C LYS A 17 10.45 -13.32 16.55
N ASN A 18 11.15 -12.21 16.79
CA ASN A 18 11.76 -11.89 18.07
C ASN A 18 10.81 -11.24 19.10
N VAL A 19 9.51 -11.13 18.80
CA VAL A 19 8.54 -10.52 19.72
C VAL A 19 8.04 -11.52 20.75
N GLY A 20 7.99 -11.10 22.01
CA GLY A 20 7.37 -11.86 23.10
C GLY A 20 5.84 -11.78 23.06
N ILE A 21 5.21 -12.93 23.20
CA ILE A 21 3.75 -13.11 23.20
C ILE A 21 3.30 -13.93 24.40
N GLN A 22 2.01 -13.88 24.70
CA GLN A 22 1.37 -14.77 25.65
C GLN A 22 0.17 -15.45 25.00
N ILE A 23 0.20 -16.79 24.93
CA ILE A 23 -0.89 -17.64 24.41
C ILE A 23 -1.36 -18.53 25.56
N ALA A 24 -2.67 -18.51 25.86
CA ALA A 24 -3.28 -19.34 26.91
C ALA A 24 -2.50 -19.32 28.24
N GLY A 25 -2.06 -18.12 28.66
CA GLY A 25 -1.30 -17.93 29.91
C GLY A 25 0.22 -18.16 29.79
N ARG A 26 0.70 -18.87 28.77
CA ARG A 26 2.13 -19.17 28.57
C ARG A 26 2.83 -18.07 27.79
N VAL A 27 3.98 -17.63 28.29
CA VAL A 27 4.82 -16.61 27.65
C VAL A 27 5.90 -17.27 26.81
N SER A 28 5.99 -16.91 25.54
CA SER A 28 7.01 -17.40 24.60
C SER A 28 7.40 -16.31 23.61
N LYS A 29 8.39 -16.56 22.75
CA LYS A 29 8.64 -15.74 21.56
C LYS A 29 7.81 -16.28 20.39
N LEU A 30 7.48 -15.42 19.43
CA LEU A 30 6.82 -15.84 18.18
C LEU A 30 7.65 -16.91 17.44
N GLY A 31 8.96 -16.72 17.37
CA GLY A 31 9.87 -17.67 16.73
C GLY A 31 9.91 -19.06 17.37
N ASP A 32 9.36 -19.23 18.58
CA ASP A 32 9.27 -20.55 19.23
C ASP A 32 8.05 -21.36 18.72
N ILE A 33 7.14 -20.73 17.96
CA ILE A 33 6.01 -21.42 17.35
C ILE A 33 6.51 -22.19 16.13
N GLN A 34 6.36 -23.52 16.17
CA GLN A 34 6.83 -24.42 15.10
C GLN A 34 5.73 -24.92 14.16
N MET A 35 4.46 -24.61 14.46
CA MET A 35 3.33 -25.07 13.65
C MET A 35 2.57 -23.89 13.06
N SER A 36 2.19 -24.03 11.79
CA SER A 36 1.24 -23.15 11.15
C SER A 36 -0.13 -23.25 11.83
N GLY A 37 -0.82 -22.12 11.98
CA GLY A 37 -2.12 -22.14 12.64
C GLY A 37 -2.64 -20.77 13.05
N TYR A 38 -3.92 -20.76 13.39
CA TYR A 38 -4.61 -19.60 13.93
C TYR A 38 -4.63 -19.66 15.46
N HIS A 39 -4.30 -18.53 16.09
CA HIS A 39 -4.30 -18.34 17.53
C HIS A 39 -5.14 -17.10 17.88
N PRO A 40 -6.35 -17.26 18.43
CA PRO A 40 -7.17 -16.14 18.86
C PRO A 40 -6.65 -15.53 20.17
N SER A 41 -6.97 -14.25 20.40
CA SER A 41 -6.77 -13.58 21.69
C SER A 41 -5.35 -13.66 22.27
N VAL A 42 -4.34 -13.56 21.42
CA VAL A 42 -2.93 -13.54 21.81
C VAL A 42 -2.58 -12.18 22.40
N VAL A 43 -1.92 -12.16 23.56
CA VAL A 43 -1.39 -10.92 24.12
C VAL A 43 -0.04 -10.65 23.45
N TYR A 44 -0.02 -9.65 22.59
CA TYR A 44 1.15 -9.21 21.85
C TYR A 44 1.95 -8.17 22.63
N HIS A 45 3.27 -8.35 22.66
CA HIS A 45 4.25 -7.48 23.31
C HIS A 45 4.22 -7.52 24.84
N LYS A 46 5.39 -7.69 25.47
CA LYS A 46 5.52 -7.78 26.94
C LYS A 46 5.06 -6.51 27.66
N THR A 47 5.43 -5.34 27.14
CA THR A 47 5.12 -4.02 27.73
C THR A 47 3.71 -3.53 27.41
N GLU A 48 3.34 -3.46 26.12
CA GLU A 48 2.07 -2.85 25.69
C GLU A 48 0.85 -3.77 25.81
N ARG A 49 1.06 -5.09 25.97
CA ARG A 49 0.04 -6.12 26.23
C ARG A 49 -1.23 -5.95 25.38
N ILE A 50 -1.07 -5.96 24.06
CA ILE A 50 -2.18 -5.74 23.13
C ILE A 50 -2.81 -7.08 22.75
N VAL A 51 -4.08 -7.29 23.07
CA VAL A 51 -4.83 -8.47 22.60
C VAL A 51 -5.08 -8.36 21.09
N VAL A 52 -4.64 -9.38 20.34
CA VAL A 52 -4.75 -9.51 18.88
C VAL A 52 -4.99 -10.97 18.46
N ASN A 53 -5.51 -11.13 17.25
CA ASN A 53 -5.57 -12.40 16.53
C ASN A 53 -4.24 -12.63 15.82
N LEU A 54 -3.69 -13.85 15.92
CA LEU A 54 -2.42 -14.23 15.31
C LEU A 54 -2.64 -15.37 14.32
N TYR A 55 -2.02 -15.28 13.15
CA TYR A 55 -1.90 -16.38 12.20
C TYR A 55 -0.41 -16.64 11.92
N CYS A 56 0.01 -17.89 12.09
CA CYS A 56 1.37 -18.36 11.87
C CYS A 56 1.42 -19.17 10.58
N VAL A 57 2.38 -18.84 9.71
CA VAL A 57 2.79 -19.67 8.57
C VAL A 57 4.23 -20.05 8.82
N VAL A 58 4.42 -21.29 9.24
CA VAL A 58 5.72 -21.92 9.45
C VAL A 58 5.84 -23.00 8.39
N ASP A 59 6.80 -22.81 7.49
CA ASP A 59 7.23 -23.84 6.54
C ASP A 59 8.55 -24.41 7.06
N VAL A 60 8.62 -25.74 7.22
CA VAL A 60 9.81 -26.44 7.72
C VAL A 60 10.98 -26.32 6.75
N SER A 61 10.70 -26.00 5.47
CA SER A 61 11.69 -25.83 4.41
C SER A 61 12.15 -24.37 4.22
N GLU A 62 11.51 -23.39 4.86
CA GLU A 62 11.88 -21.96 4.75
C GLU A 62 12.43 -21.40 6.07
N ASP A 63 13.56 -20.69 6.00
CA ASP A 63 14.24 -20.10 7.17
C ASP A 63 13.51 -18.88 7.79
N ASP A 64 12.45 -18.38 7.13
CA ASP A 64 11.74 -17.16 7.54
C ASP A 64 10.24 -17.40 7.77
N PRO A 65 9.84 -17.88 8.96
CA PRO A 65 8.43 -18.05 9.30
C PRO A 65 7.70 -16.70 9.29
N MET A 66 6.45 -16.72 8.83
CA MET A 66 5.62 -15.54 8.71
C MET A 66 4.55 -15.50 9.80
N PHE A 67 4.60 -14.43 10.60
CA PHE A 67 3.63 -14.16 11.66
C PHE A 67 2.81 -12.93 11.29
N ILE A 68 1.49 -13.06 11.29
CA ILE A 68 0.56 -11.99 10.93
C ILE A 68 -0.40 -11.76 12.09
N VAL A 69 -0.55 -10.51 12.53
CA VAL A 69 -1.49 -10.14 13.59
C VAL A 69 -2.55 -9.18 13.08
N SER A 70 -3.74 -9.27 13.66
CA SER A 70 -4.86 -8.36 13.41
C SER A 70 -5.71 -8.13 14.67
N ASN A 71 -6.35 -6.97 14.78
CA ASN A 71 -7.36 -6.71 15.82
C ASN A 71 -8.80 -6.88 15.33
N CYS A 72 -9.04 -7.11 14.04
CA CYS A 72 -10.38 -7.14 13.45
C CYS A 72 -10.63 -8.27 12.45
N ILE A 73 -9.58 -9.00 12.04
CA ILE A 73 -9.68 -10.15 11.12
C ILE A 73 -9.38 -11.42 11.91
N GLU A 74 -10.03 -12.52 11.55
CA GLU A 74 -9.97 -13.81 12.23
C GLU A 74 -9.67 -14.97 11.27
N GLY A 75 -9.14 -16.06 11.82
CA GLY A 75 -8.90 -17.31 11.09
C GLY A 75 -7.97 -17.19 9.88
N ILE A 76 -8.22 -18.02 8.87
CA ILE A 76 -7.46 -18.06 7.61
C ILE A 76 -7.54 -16.75 6.81
N SER A 77 -8.56 -15.92 7.08
CA SER A 77 -8.74 -14.64 6.40
C SER A 77 -7.58 -13.68 6.68
N LEU A 78 -6.89 -13.76 7.83
CA LEU A 78 -5.66 -12.97 8.06
C LEU A 78 -4.62 -13.25 6.98
N TYR A 79 -4.34 -14.52 6.72
CA TYR A 79 -3.35 -14.93 5.73
C TYR A 79 -3.78 -14.48 4.32
N ASN A 80 -5.03 -14.75 3.95
CA ASN A 80 -5.55 -14.40 2.63
C ASN A 80 -5.55 -12.88 2.38
N CYS A 81 -5.91 -12.07 3.39
CA CYS A 81 -5.83 -10.62 3.30
C CYS A 81 -4.38 -10.13 3.21
N TYR A 82 -3.47 -10.70 4.00
CA TYR A 82 -2.06 -10.31 3.95
C TYR A 82 -1.42 -10.57 2.58
N LYS A 83 -1.75 -11.69 1.92
CA LYS A 83 -1.23 -12.00 0.58
C LYS A 83 -1.54 -10.91 -0.45
N ARG A 84 -2.65 -10.17 -0.28
CA ARG A 84 -3.02 -9.07 -1.18
C ARG A 84 -2.08 -7.87 -1.09
N ARG A 85 -1.26 -7.75 -0.02
CA ARG A 85 -0.21 -6.72 0.10
C ARG A 85 0.73 -6.68 -1.11
N MET A 86 1.00 -7.85 -1.73
CA MET A 86 1.84 -7.94 -2.93
C MET A 86 1.29 -7.16 -4.12
N GLN A 87 -0.02 -6.89 -4.17
CA GLN A 87 -0.62 -6.06 -5.22
C GLN A 87 -0.07 -4.63 -5.20
N ILE A 88 0.21 -4.08 -4.01
CA ILE A 88 0.82 -2.76 -3.87
C ILE A 88 2.25 -2.77 -4.46
N GLU A 89 3.06 -3.78 -4.14
CA GLU A 89 4.42 -3.89 -4.69
C GLU A 89 4.43 -4.08 -6.20
N GLN A 90 3.50 -4.87 -6.73
CA GLN A 90 3.30 -5.05 -8.16
C GLN A 90 2.87 -3.74 -8.82
N GLY A 91 1.93 -3.01 -8.22
CA GLY A 91 1.52 -1.68 -8.68
C GLY A 91 2.69 -0.70 -8.77
N PHE A 92 3.53 -0.61 -7.72
CA PHE A 92 4.72 0.23 -7.75
C PHE A 92 5.75 -0.21 -8.79
N ARG A 93 5.90 -1.52 -9.03
CA ARG A 93 6.79 -2.05 -10.08
C ARG A 93 6.29 -1.65 -11.46
N ASP A 94 5.00 -1.79 -11.72
CA ASP A 94 4.37 -1.43 -12.98
C ASP A 94 4.47 0.09 -13.21
N LEU A 95 4.21 0.91 -12.19
CA LEU A 95 4.40 2.38 -12.28
C LEU A 95 5.82 2.74 -12.73
N LYS A 96 6.82 2.16 -12.08
CA LYS A 96 8.23 2.46 -12.37
C LYS A 96 8.65 1.97 -13.75
N SER A 97 8.36 0.72 -14.07
CA SER A 97 8.91 0.04 -15.25
C SER A 97 7.94 0.07 -16.44
N LEU A 98 6.70 -0.40 -16.25
CA LEU A 98 5.71 -0.54 -17.32
C LEU A 98 5.21 0.82 -17.84
N PHE A 99 4.91 1.72 -16.91
CA PHE A 99 4.47 3.08 -17.19
C PHE A 99 5.63 4.09 -17.20
N GLY A 100 6.87 3.62 -17.01
CA GLY A 100 8.06 4.45 -17.22
C GLY A 100 8.28 5.59 -16.22
N PHE A 101 7.63 5.57 -15.05
CA PHE A 101 7.84 6.63 -14.05
C PHE A 101 9.26 6.62 -13.51
N GLY A 102 9.94 5.47 -13.55
CA GLY A 102 11.35 5.34 -13.19
C GLY A 102 12.28 6.17 -14.09
N ALA A 103 11.83 6.53 -15.30
CA ALA A 103 12.57 7.36 -16.25
C ALA A 103 12.25 8.85 -16.14
N LEU A 104 11.27 9.26 -15.32
CA LEU A 104 10.94 10.68 -15.14
C LEU A 104 12.12 11.41 -14.47
N ARG A 105 12.56 12.50 -15.11
CA ARG A 105 13.62 13.37 -14.61
C ARG A 105 13.15 14.81 -14.67
N LEU A 106 13.35 15.55 -13.58
CA LEU A 106 13.15 16.99 -13.59
C LEU A 106 14.39 17.64 -14.19
N THR A 107 14.21 18.46 -15.23
CA THR A 107 15.28 19.29 -15.80
C THR A 107 15.77 20.36 -14.83
N GLN A 108 14.90 20.80 -13.92
CA GLN A 108 15.20 21.75 -12.85
C GLN A 108 14.59 21.26 -11.54
N LEU A 109 15.42 21.14 -10.51
CA LEU A 109 15.02 20.65 -9.20
C LEU A 109 14.56 21.80 -8.31
N THR A 110 13.32 22.26 -8.48
CA THR A 110 12.69 23.23 -7.58
C THR A 110 11.60 22.56 -6.75
N LYS A 111 11.34 23.07 -5.54
CA LYS A 111 10.31 22.52 -4.63
C LYS A 111 8.92 22.49 -5.28
N ALA A 112 8.56 23.52 -6.05
CA ALA A 112 7.31 23.60 -6.78
C ALA A 112 7.20 22.51 -7.86
N ARG A 113 8.27 22.29 -8.65
CA ARG A 113 8.30 21.25 -9.70
C ARG A 113 8.27 19.85 -9.11
N LEU A 114 8.96 19.62 -8.00
CA LEU A 114 8.90 18.36 -7.26
C LEU A 114 7.48 18.07 -6.75
N ARG A 115 6.82 19.07 -6.14
CA ARG A 115 5.43 18.95 -5.69
C ARG A 115 4.49 18.62 -6.84
N ASN A 116 4.61 19.32 -7.97
CA ASN A 116 3.78 19.08 -9.15
C ASN A 116 4.02 17.69 -9.73
N LEU A 117 5.29 17.26 -9.85
CA LEU A 117 5.62 15.91 -10.31
C LEU A 117 5.03 14.85 -9.39
N PHE A 118 5.16 15.03 -8.07
CA PHE A 118 4.56 14.12 -7.09
C PHE A 118 3.04 14.05 -7.22
N LEU A 119 2.37 15.20 -7.37
CA LEU A 119 0.93 15.25 -7.59
C LEU A 119 0.51 14.52 -8.87
N PHE A 120 1.22 14.74 -9.98
CA PHE A 120 0.96 14.02 -11.22
C PHE A 120 1.15 12.51 -11.06
N VAL A 121 2.18 12.08 -10.33
CA VAL A 121 2.42 10.66 -10.06
C VAL A 121 1.25 10.05 -9.28
N VAL A 122 0.81 10.70 -8.20
CA VAL A 122 -0.31 10.21 -7.36
C VAL A 122 -1.62 10.14 -8.15
N ILE A 123 -1.94 11.20 -8.92
CA ILE A 123 -3.17 11.23 -9.72
C ILE A 123 -3.14 10.12 -10.79
N SER A 124 -2.01 9.99 -11.48
CA SER A 124 -1.85 8.97 -12.52
C SER A 124 -1.94 7.56 -11.96
N GLU A 125 -1.33 7.30 -10.80
CA GLU A 125 -1.48 6.03 -10.09
C GLU A 125 -2.95 5.73 -9.77
N GLY A 126 -3.68 6.71 -9.21
CA GLY A 126 -5.10 6.55 -8.91
C GLY A 126 -5.93 6.24 -10.16
N VAL A 127 -5.71 6.97 -11.25
CA VAL A 127 -6.38 6.74 -12.54
C VAL A 127 -6.03 5.35 -13.10
N LEU A 128 -4.76 4.96 -13.07
CA LEU A 128 -4.32 3.64 -13.54
C LEU A 128 -4.94 2.51 -12.71
N MET A 129 -5.08 2.67 -11.39
CA MET A 129 -5.75 1.69 -10.54
C MET A 129 -7.25 1.58 -10.85
N LEU A 130 -7.93 2.70 -11.15
CA LEU A 130 -9.34 2.72 -11.52
C LEU A 130 -9.60 2.08 -12.89
N LEU A 131 -8.78 2.42 -13.89
CA LEU A 131 -8.91 1.90 -15.25
C LEU A 131 -8.49 0.43 -15.34
N TYR A 132 -7.49 0.03 -14.57
CA TYR A 132 -6.88 -1.29 -14.65
C TYR A 132 -7.05 -2.06 -13.33
N GLN A 133 -8.30 -2.30 -12.93
CA GLN A 133 -8.65 -3.21 -11.84
C GLN A 133 -8.06 -4.63 -12.01
N LYS A 134 -7.68 -5.01 -13.24
CA LYS A 134 -7.01 -6.28 -13.57
C LYS A 134 -5.78 -6.04 -14.44
N SER A 135 -4.60 -6.20 -13.84
CA SER A 135 -3.25 -6.32 -14.43
C SER A 135 -2.95 -5.43 -15.65
N GLY A 136 -2.20 -4.34 -15.43
CA GLY A 136 -1.75 -3.40 -16.48
C GLY A 136 -0.93 -4.04 -17.62
N TYR A 137 -0.39 -5.25 -17.42
CA TYR A 137 0.37 -5.99 -18.43
C TYR A 137 -0.40 -6.21 -19.74
N ARG A 138 -1.74 -6.40 -19.68
CA ARG A 138 -2.59 -6.62 -20.86
C ARG A 138 -2.64 -5.42 -21.82
N TRP A 139 -2.40 -4.21 -21.31
CA TRP A 139 -2.63 -2.96 -22.03
C TRP A 139 -1.33 -2.20 -22.34
N SER A 140 -0.18 -2.76 -21.95
CA SER A 140 1.14 -2.15 -22.12
C SER A 140 1.51 -1.87 -23.58
N ARG A 141 1.03 -2.71 -24.52
CA ARG A 141 1.22 -2.53 -25.96
C ARG A 141 0.52 -1.31 -26.54
N GLU A 142 -0.61 -0.89 -25.96
CA GLU A 142 -1.40 0.23 -26.48
C GLU A 142 -0.82 1.59 -26.08
N PHE A 143 -0.13 1.65 -24.92
CA PHE A 143 0.50 2.87 -24.43
C PHE A 143 1.98 3.01 -24.83
N ASN A 144 2.68 1.90 -25.14
CA ASN A 144 4.09 1.89 -25.53
C ASN A 144 4.29 1.52 -27.02
N ASP A 145 3.51 2.07 -27.95
CA ASP A 145 3.84 1.99 -29.38
C ASP A 145 5.16 2.75 -29.64
N GLY A 146 6.05 2.15 -30.44
CA GLY A 146 7.36 2.69 -30.85
C GLY A 146 7.30 4.08 -31.51
N LYS A 147 6.12 4.54 -31.96
CA LYS A 147 5.92 5.92 -32.43
C LYS A 147 5.72 6.96 -31.32
N LYS A 148 5.52 6.55 -30.06
CA LYS A 148 5.24 7.42 -28.89
C LYS A 148 4.22 8.53 -29.17
N GLN A 149 3.20 8.26 -30.00
CA GLN A 149 2.24 9.29 -30.46
C GLN A 149 1.41 9.89 -29.33
N PHE A 150 1.27 9.16 -28.23
CA PHE A 150 0.73 9.68 -26.98
C PHE A 150 1.80 9.54 -25.91
N SER A 151 2.46 10.64 -25.57
CA SER A 151 3.25 10.64 -24.33
C SER A 151 2.30 10.30 -23.18
N LEU A 152 2.77 9.51 -22.22
CA LEU A 152 1.99 9.20 -21.03
C LEU A 152 1.52 10.49 -20.32
N ILE A 153 2.32 11.55 -20.41
CA ILE A 153 1.97 12.91 -19.97
C ILE A 153 0.73 13.44 -20.71
N ALA A 154 0.61 13.23 -22.03
CA ALA A 154 -0.56 13.64 -22.81
C ALA A 154 -1.81 12.85 -22.39
N VAL A 155 -1.69 11.54 -22.21
CA VAL A 155 -2.82 10.70 -21.74
C VAL A 155 -3.24 11.11 -20.34
N ILE A 156 -2.28 11.24 -19.40
CA ILE A 156 -2.55 11.72 -18.05
C ILE A 156 -3.21 13.09 -18.12
N LYS A 157 -2.71 14.03 -18.92
CA LYS A 157 -3.32 15.36 -19.07
C LYS A 157 -4.75 15.28 -19.58
N THR A 158 -5.04 14.46 -20.59
CA THR A 158 -6.38 14.31 -21.16
C THR A 158 -7.33 13.66 -20.15
N VAL A 159 -6.94 12.53 -19.56
CA VAL A 159 -7.77 11.83 -18.57
C VAL A 159 -7.93 12.66 -17.30
N VAL A 160 -6.89 13.37 -16.85
CA VAL A 160 -6.99 14.31 -15.74
C VAL A 160 -7.89 15.48 -16.10
N ALA A 161 -7.82 16.05 -17.30
CA ALA A 161 -8.73 17.12 -17.72
C ALA A 161 -10.20 16.65 -17.76
N ASP A 162 -10.46 15.47 -18.33
CA ASP A 162 -11.79 14.88 -18.44
C ASP A 162 -12.34 14.47 -17.06
N CYS A 163 -11.49 13.86 -16.22
CA CYS A 163 -11.85 13.52 -14.85
C CYS A 163 -12.01 14.77 -13.98
N PHE A 164 -11.11 15.76 -14.03
CA PHE A 164 -11.21 16.99 -13.22
C PHE A 164 -12.45 17.82 -13.54
N ALA A 165 -12.98 17.75 -14.78
CA ALA A 165 -14.25 18.40 -15.11
C ALA A 165 -15.42 17.91 -14.22
N THR A 166 -15.29 16.71 -13.65
CA THR A 166 -16.33 16.07 -12.81
C THR A 166 -15.84 15.62 -11.43
N PHE A 167 -14.52 15.63 -11.17
CA PHE A 167 -13.91 15.04 -9.99
C PHE A 167 -13.87 16.03 -8.82
N ARG A 168 -14.61 15.70 -7.76
CA ARG A 168 -14.55 16.40 -6.47
C ARG A 168 -13.69 15.60 -5.51
N LEU A 169 -12.51 16.11 -5.18
CA LEU A 169 -11.71 15.62 -4.06
C LEU A 169 -12.42 16.03 -2.75
N CYS A 170 -13.05 15.06 -2.09
CA CYS A 170 -13.43 15.16 -0.68
C CYS A 170 -12.41 14.34 0.14
N PRO A 171 -11.24 14.90 0.46
CA PRO A 171 -10.26 14.17 1.26
C PRO A 171 -10.83 13.88 2.65
N PHE A 172 -10.51 12.71 3.20
CA PHE A 172 -10.88 12.32 4.58
C PHE A 172 -10.12 13.10 5.66
N PHE A 173 -9.24 14.01 5.26
CA PHE A 173 -8.41 14.86 6.09
C PHE A 173 -8.26 16.22 5.41
N GLU A 174 -8.08 17.28 6.20
CA GLU A 174 -7.83 18.60 5.66
C GLU A 174 -6.47 18.62 4.95
N LEU A 175 -6.48 18.96 3.66
CA LEU A 175 -5.27 19.30 2.94
C LEU A 175 -4.97 20.77 3.24
N PRO A 176 -3.82 21.13 3.81
CA PRO A 176 -3.38 22.52 3.83
C PRO A 176 -3.05 22.91 2.39
N LEU A 177 -4.06 23.35 1.64
CA LEU A 177 -3.88 23.96 0.33
C LEU A 177 -3.27 25.33 0.60
N PRO A 178 -2.02 25.62 0.21
CA PRO A 178 -1.60 27.00 0.12
C PRO A 178 -2.51 27.69 -0.91
N GLU A 179 -3.01 28.88 -0.59
CA GLU A 179 -3.75 29.73 -1.53
C GLU A 179 -2.88 29.93 -2.78
N VAL A 180 -3.16 29.14 -3.83
CA VAL A 180 -2.57 29.35 -5.14
C VAL A 180 -3.50 30.33 -5.84
N HIS A 181 -3.17 31.62 -5.78
CA HIS A 181 -3.70 32.59 -6.72
C HIS A 181 -3.18 32.20 -8.10
N ILE A 182 -4.04 31.55 -8.89
CA ILE A 182 -3.80 31.37 -10.32
C ILE A 182 -4.01 32.75 -10.93
N LEU A 183 -2.92 33.48 -11.15
CA LEU A 183 -2.94 34.64 -12.03
C LEU A 183 -3.15 34.10 -13.45
N ILE A 184 -4.32 34.40 -14.01
CA ILE A 184 -4.64 34.21 -15.42
C ILE A 184 -4.12 35.46 -16.13
N GLU A 185 -3.02 35.32 -16.87
CA GLU A 185 -2.66 36.20 -17.99
C GLU A 185 -2.74 35.38 -19.28
#